data_AF-A0A2P2CCA2-F1
#
_entry.id   AF-A0A2P2CCA2-F1
#
_cell.length_a   1.000
_cell.length_b   1.000
_cell.length_c   1.000
_cell.angle_alpha   90.00
_cell.angle_beta   90.00
_cell.angle_gamma   90.00
#
_symmetry.space_group_name_H-M   'P 1'
#
loop_
_entity.id
_entity.type
_entity.pdbx_description
1 polymer ?
#
loop_
_entity_poly.entity_id
_entity_poly.type
_entity_poly.pdbx_seq_one_letter_code
_entity_poly.pdbx_strand_id
1 'polypeptide(L)'
;MGAYLPSEDDVSGHSRTLRPVSGPGCLVVVSGLPGSGKTTEAKRLQAERLGVRFCPDEWMTALGANLWDGDLRARVEGLQWAMALDVLRTGGTAIIEWGTWGRDERERLRAEAAAVGARTQLLFLDPPADVLWKRIEERGMEDPPMKHADVVAMHEFMQSQRPDQEECSAFDEVL
;
A
#
# COMPACT_ATOMS: atom_id res chain seq x y z
N MET A 1 34.64 13.74 36.58
CA MET A 1 34.05 13.42 35.27
C MET A 1 32.68 14.09 35.22
N GLY A 2 32.60 15.26 34.58
CA GLY A 2 31.40 16.09 34.55
C GLY A 2 30.40 15.58 33.51
N ALA A 3 29.13 15.52 33.88
CA ALA A 3 28.03 15.19 32.97
C ALA A 3 27.90 16.28 31.90
N TYR A 4 27.81 15.87 30.64
CA TYR A 4 27.47 16.76 29.53
C TYR A 4 25.99 17.13 29.65
N LEU A 5 25.72 18.41 29.93
CA LEU A 5 24.39 19.00 29.82
C LEU A 5 24.36 19.77 28.49
N PRO A 6 23.45 19.45 27.56
CA PRO A 6 23.32 20.20 26.32
C PRO A 6 22.85 21.63 26.62
N SER A 7 23.37 22.60 25.88
CA SER A 7 22.96 24.01 25.95
C SER A 7 21.55 24.20 25.39
N GLU A 8 20.84 25.21 25.90
CA GLU A 8 19.45 25.56 25.50
C GLU A 8 19.28 25.86 23.99
N ASP A 9 20.37 26.08 23.27
CA ASP A 9 20.38 26.36 21.82
C ASP A 9 20.24 25.10 20.93
N ASP A 10 20.23 23.89 21.49
CA ASP A 10 20.16 22.62 20.72
C ASP A 10 18.71 22.11 20.50
N VAL A 11 17.70 22.89 20.90
CA VAL A 11 16.27 22.51 20.84
C VAL A 11 15.49 23.28 19.77
N SER A 12 16.15 24.08 18.92
CA SER A 12 15.48 24.66 17.74
C SER A 12 15.45 23.67 16.58
N GLY A 13 14.83 22.51 16.80
CA GLY A 13 14.34 21.68 15.72
C GLY A 13 13.43 22.56 14.86
N HIS A 14 13.80 22.73 13.59
CA HIS A 14 13.01 23.50 12.64
C HIS A 14 11.62 22.86 12.59
N SER A 15 10.65 23.44 13.30
CA SER A 15 9.25 23.11 13.16
C SER A 15 8.86 23.50 11.75
N ARG A 16 9.09 22.57 10.81
CA ARG A 16 8.54 22.64 9.47
C ARG A 16 7.04 22.54 9.67
N THR A 17 6.37 23.68 9.75
CA THR A 17 4.93 23.74 9.63
C THR A 17 4.60 23.13 8.27
N LEU A 18 4.17 21.86 8.27
CA LEU A 18 3.67 21.21 7.07
C LEU A 18 2.43 22.00 6.67
N ARG A 19 2.56 22.81 5.61
CA ARG A 19 1.40 23.44 5.02
C ARG A 19 0.54 22.32 4.43
N PRO A 20 -0.78 22.31 4.68
CA PRO A 20 -1.69 21.42 3.97
C PRO A 20 -1.42 21.55 2.48
N VAL A 21 -1.36 20.43 1.77
CA VAL A 21 -1.24 20.46 0.32
C VAL A 21 -2.57 21.06 -0.18
N SER A 22 -2.50 22.15 -0.94
CA SER A 22 -3.69 22.77 -1.49
C SER A 22 -4.31 21.84 -2.54
N GLY A 23 -5.42 21.17 -2.19
CA GLY A 23 -6.17 20.29 -3.10
C GLY A 23 -6.78 19.08 -2.38
N PRO A 24 -7.65 18.31 -3.05
CA PRO A 24 -8.13 17.05 -2.51
C PRO A 24 -6.97 16.06 -2.39
N GLY A 25 -6.95 15.26 -1.32
CA GLY A 25 -6.01 14.15 -1.17
C GLY A 25 -6.14 13.15 -2.32
N CYS A 26 -5.18 12.23 -2.45
CA CYS A 26 -5.19 11.21 -3.50
C CYS A 26 -4.92 9.82 -2.92
N LEU A 27 -5.90 8.93 -3.00
CA LEU A 27 -5.72 7.52 -2.74
C LEU A 27 -5.25 6.83 -4.03
N VAL A 28 -4.19 6.02 -3.92
CA VAL A 28 -3.85 5.02 -4.94
C VAL A 28 -3.97 3.64 -4.32
N VAL A 29 -4.85 2.81 -4.87
CA VAL A 29 -4.95 1.39 -4.52
C VAL A 29 -4.08 0.60 -5.48
N VAL A 30 -3.07 -0.10 -4.97
CA VAL A 30 -2.20 -0.99 -5.76
C VAL A 30 -2.67 -2.42 -5.56
N SER A 31 -3.23 -3.01 -6.62
CA SER A 31 -3.77 -4.38 -6.63
C SER A 31 -2.90 -5.29 -7.51
N GLY A 32 -2.60 -6.48 -7.01
CA GLY A 32 -1.74 -7.43 -7.71
C GLY A 32 -1.28 -8.58 -6.82
N LEU A 33 -0.94 -9.71 -7.43
CA LEU A 33 -0.34 -10.85 -6.71
C LEU A 33 1.12 -10.63 -6.32
N PRO A 34 1.69 -11.41 -5.38
CA PRO A 34 3.14 -11.50 -5.20
C PRO A 34 3.84 -11.73 -6.54
N GLY A 35 4.98 -11.06 -6.78
CA GLY A 35 5.67 -11.11 -8.07
C GLY A 35 5.10 -10.20 -9.18
N SER A 36 3.95 -9.54 -8.98
CA SER A 36 3.35 -8.70 -10.04
C SER A 36 4.09 -7.39 -10.31
N GLY A 37 4.93 -6.95 -9.37
CA GLY A 37 5.65 -5.68 -9.45
C GLY A 37 5.05 -4.55 -8.61
N LYS A 38 4.03 -4.82 -7.78
CA LYS A 38 3.39 -3.82 -6.89
C LYS A 38 4.38 -2.93 -6.16
N THR A 39 5.37 -3.51 -5.49
CA THR A 39 6.35 -2.77 -4.70
C THR A 39 7.18 -1.82 -5.55
N THR A 40 7.51 -2.22 -6.78
CA THR A 40 8.25 -1.38 -7.72
C THR A 40 7.40 -0.18 -8.12
N GLU A 41 6.16 -0.40 -8.57
CA GLU A 41 5.27 0.68 -8.99
C GLU A 41 4.83 1.57 -7.82
N ALA A 42 4.55 1.00 -6.65
CA ALA A 42 4.20 1.74 -5.46
C ALA A 42 5.36 2.65 -5.01
N LYS A 43 6.61 2.19 -5.06
CA LYS A 43 7.80 3.02 -4.79
C LYS A 43 8.02 4.11 -5.84
N ARG A 44 7.76 3.82 -7.12
CA ARG A 44 7.80 4.81 -8.19
C ARG A 44 6.79 5.93 -7.94
N LEU A 45 5.53 5.57 -7.71
CA LEU A 45 4.45 6.51 -7.40
C LEU A 45 4.71 7.29 -6.10
N GLN A 46 5.30 6.64 -5.09
CA GLN A 46 5.70 7.28 -3.84
C GLN A 46 6.68 8.42 -4.11
N ALA A 47 7.70 8.19 -4.93
CA ALA A 47 8.69 9.19 -5.29
C ALA A 47 8.11 10.31 -6.17
N GLU A 48 7.34 9.95 -7.21
CA GLU A 48 6.76 10.91 -8.16
C GLU A 48 5.73 11.85 -7.52
N ARG A 49 4.97 11.35 -6.54
CA ARG A 49 3.84 12.08 -5.95
C ARG A 49 4.11 12.60 -4.54
N LEU A 50 5.33 12.41 -4.05
CA LEU A 50 5.69 12.68 -2.64
C LEU A 50 4.69 12.03 -1.67
N GLY A 51 4.24 10.81 -2.02
CA GLY A 51 3.20 10.09 -1.31
C GLY A 51 3.72 9.31 -0.11
N VAL A 52 2.79 8.89 0.75
CA VAL A 52 3.06 7.94 1.84
C VAL A 52 2.60 6.56 1.40
N ARG A 53 3.51 5.58 1.41
CA ARG A 53 3.23 4.19 1.03
C ARG A 53 2.97 3.35 2.26
N PHE A 54 1.90 2.57 2.21
CA PHE A 54 1.44 1.68 3.26
C PHE A 54 1.55 0.23 2.79
N CYS A 55 2.51 -0.50 3.35
CA CYS A 55 2.82 -1.88 3.01
C CYS A 55 2.87 -2.70 4.32
N PRO A 56 1.92 -3.62 4.56
CA PRO A 56 1.85 -4.38 5.80
C PRO A 56 3.06 -5.30 5.95
N ASP A 57 3.55 -5.89 4.85
CA ASP A 57 4.68 -6.81 4.87
C ASP A 57 5.95 -6.14 5.45
N GLU A 58 6.22 -4.88 5.11
CA GLU A 58 7.35 -4.11 5.65
C GLU A 58 7.20 -3.85 7.16
N TRP A 59 5.98 -3.53 7.62
CA TRP A 59 5.72 -3.25 9.03
C TRP A 59 5.78 -4.52 9.87
N MET A 60 5.16 -5.60 9.40
CA MET A 60 5.21 -6.91 10.06
C MET A 60 6.64 -7.44 10.14
N THR A 61 7.43 -7.28 9.06
CA THR A 61 8.86 -7.63 9.07
C THR A 61 9.62 -6.80 10.12
N ALA A 62 9.40 -5.48 10.16
CA ALA A 62 10.05 -4.61 11.14
C ALA A 62 9.67 -4.93 12.59
N LEU A 63 8.47 -5.48 12.81
CA LEU A 63 7.99 -5.96 14.10
C LEU A 63 8.49 -7.39 14.43
N GLY A 64 9.24 -8.03 13.54
CA GLY A 64 9.69 -9.42 13.71
C GLY A 64 8.55 -10.44 13.70
N ALA A 65 7.43 -10.10 13.05
CA ALA A 65 6.23 -10.93 13.05
C ALA A 65 6.16 -11.87 11.83
N ASN A 66 5.39 -12.95 11.99
CA ASN A 66 5.07 -13.85 10.89
C ASN A 66 4.14 -13.16 9.89
N LEU A 67 4.53 -13.07 8.62
CA LEU A 67 3.73 -12.46 7.54
C LEU A 67 2.39 -13.17 7.29
N TRP A 68 2.28 -14.43 7.71
CA TRP A 68 1.06 -15.25 7.59
C TRP A 68 0.13 -15.13 8.80
N ASP A 69 0.48 -14.34 9.82
CA ASP A 69 -0.43 -14.01 10.92
C ASP A 69 -1.51 -13.04 10.41
N GLY A 70 -2.65 -13.62 9.98
CA GLY A 70 -3.78 -12.87 9.44
C GLY A 70 -4.39 -11.88 10.44
N ASP A 71 -4.43 -12.23 11.73
CA ASP A 71 -4.98 -11.34 12.76
C ASP A 71 -4.09 -10.13 13.00
N LEU A 72 -2.77 -10.33 13.03
CA LEU A 72 -1.83 -9.23 13.11
C LEU A 72 -1.85 -8.39 11.85
N ARG A 73 -1.88 -9.02 10.67
CA ARG A 73 -1.97 -8.32 9.38
C ARG A 73 -3.19 -7.39 9.36
N ALA A 74 -4.36 -7.88 9.75
CA ALA A 74 -5.59 -7.08 9.81
C ALA A 74 -5.45 -5.88 10.77
N ARG A 75 -4.80 -6.05 11.93
CA ARG A 75 -4.51 -4.94 12.86
C ARG A 75 -3.55 -3.92 12.24
N VAL A 76 -2.50 -4.38 11.55
CA VAL A 76 -1.52 -3.51 10.87
C VAL A 76 -2.18 -2.74 9.73
N GLU A 77 -2.95 -3.40 8.87
CA GLU A 77 -3.70 -2.75 7.79
C GLU A 77 -4.71 -1.73 8.33
N GLY A 78 -5.40 -2.03 9.44
CA GLY A 78 -6.28 -1.07 10.11
C GLY A 78 -5.55 0.19 10.62
N LEU A 79 -4.37 0.02 11.20
CA LEU A 79 -3.52 1.16 11.62
C LEU A 79 -3.02 1.96 10.42
N GLN A 80 -2.54 1.28 9.38
CA GLN A 80 -2.11 1.90 8.13
C GLN A 80 -3.25 2.70 7.49
N TRP A 81 -4.47 2.16 7.52
CA TRP A 81 -5.63 2.82 6.96
C TRP A 81 -6.01 4.09 7.71
N ALA A 82 -6.02 4.04 9.05
CA ALA A 82 -6.29 5.22 9.86
C ALA A 82 -5.30 6.36 9.53
N MET A 83 -4.01 6.03 9.40
CA MET A 83 -2.98 6.99 9.01
C MET A 83 -3.13 7.45 7.55
N ALA A 84 -3.52 6.57 6.63
CA ALA A 84 -3.80 6.92 5.24
C ALA A 84 -4.94 7.95 5.15
N LEU A 85 -6.02 7.77 5.91
CA LEU A 85 -7.12 8.75 5.97
C LEU A 85 -6.65 10.13 6.45
N ASP A 86 -5.74 10.19 7.41
CA ASP A 86 -5.18 11.47 7.88
C ASP A 86 -4.29 12.15 6.81
N VAL A 87 -3.51 11.36 6.06
CA VAL A 87 -2.77 11.85 4.88
C VAL A 87 -3.74 12.40 3.84
N LEU A 88 -4.83 11.70 3.55
CA LEU A 88 -5.83 12.13 2.57
C LEU A 88 -6.54 13.42 2.99
N ARG A 89 -6.95 13.54 4.26
CA ARG A 89 -7.62 14.73 4.82
C ARG A 89 -6.75 15.99 4.77
N THR A 90 -5.43 15.83 4.78
CA THR A 90 -4.47 16.94 4.70
C THR A 90 -4.05 17.29 3.27
N GLY A 91 -4.68 16.66 2.27
CA GLY A 91 -4.41 16.88 0.84
C GLY A 91 -3.26 16.04 0.29
N GLY A 92 -2.69 15.12 1.08
CA GLY A 92 -1.58 14.27 0.69
C GLY A 92 -1.98 13.07 -0.19
N THR A 93 -0.98 12.36 -0.68
CA THR A 93 -1.17 11.11 -1.44
C THR A 93 -0.90 9.90 -0.55
N ALA A 94 -1.88 9.00 -0.42
CA ALA A 94 -1.75 7.71 0.25
C ALA A 94 -1.73 6.57 -0.78
N ILE A 95 -0.71 5.71 -0.73
CA ILE A 95 -0.52 4.58 -1.64
C ILE A 95 -0.67 3.29 -0.84
N ILE A 96 -1.75 2.56 -1.10
CA ILE A 96 -2.09 1.31 -0.43
C ILE A 96 -1.52 0.13 -1.22
N GLU A 97 -0.49 -0.51 -0.67
CA GLU A 97 0.23 -1.64 -1.28
C GLU A 97 0.03 -2.92 -0.45
N TRP A 98 -1.23 -3.36 -0.33
CA TRP A 98 -1.60 -4.52 0.52
C TRP A 98 -1.75 -5.82 -0.27
N GLY A 99 -1.81 -5.73 -1.61
CA GLY A 99 -2.20 -6.85 -2.48
C GLY A 99 -3.62 -6.66 -2.99
N THR A 100 -4.55 -6.25 -2.14
CA THR A 100 -5.91 -5.77 -2.47
C THR A 100 -6.63 -6.53 -3.60
N TRP A 101 -6.72 -7.87 -3.49
CA TRP A 101 -7.19 -8.73 -4.59
C TRP A 101 -8.70 -8.71 -4.78
N GLY A 102 -9.48 -8.58 -3.70
CA GLY A 102 -10.94 -8.64 -3.75
C GLY A 102 -11.57 -7.31 -4.19
N ARG A 103 -12.66 -7.37 -4.96
CA ARG A 103 -13.44 -6.18 -5.36
C ARG A 103 -13.96 -5.42 -4.14
N ASP A 104 -14.53 -6.13 -3.16
CA ASP A 104 -15.11 -5.53 -1.96
C ASP A 104 -14.10 -4.72 -1.15
N GLU A 105 -12.85 -5.18 -1.09
CA GLU A 105 -11.78 -4.47 -0.40
C GLU A 105 -11.39 -3.18 -1.13
N ARG A 106 -11.24 -3.24 -2.46
CA ARG A 106 -10.97 -2.05 -3.27
C ARG A 106 -12.10 -1.03 -3.19
N GLU A 107 -13.34 -1.50 -3.24
CA GLU A 107 -14.54 -0.66 -3.10
C GLU A 107 -14.60 0.00 -1.73
N ARG A 108 -14.33 -0.75 -0.64
CA ARG A 108 -14.27 -0.18 0.72
C ARG A 108 -13.27 0.97 0.80
N LEU A 109 -12.04 0.75 0.33
CA LEU A 109 -10.98 1.78 0.35
C LEU A 109 -11.37 3.00 -0.49
N ARG A 110 -11.90 2.77 -1.69
CA ARG A 110 -12.36 3.83 -2.59
C ARG A 110 -13.48 4.66 -1.96
N ALA A 111 -14.52 4.02 -1.44
CA ALA A 111 -15.66 4.68 -0.83
C ALA A 111 -15.26 5.50 0.41
N GLU A 112 -14.42 4.95 1.28
CA GLU A 112 -13.95 5.64 2.49
C GLU A 112 -13.02 6.81 2.16
N ALA A 113 -12.14 6.70 1.15
CA ALA A 113 -11.34 7.83 0.68
C ALA A 113 -12.19 8.93 0.02
N ALA A 114 -13.17 8.56 -0.81
CA ALA A 114 -14.10 9.51 -1.41
C ALA A 114 -14.92 10.25 -0.33
N ALA A 115 -15.30 9.58 0.75
CA ALA A 115 -16.03 10.17 1.87
C ALA A 115 -15.25 11.26 2.62
N VAL A 116 -13.91 11.25 2.55
CA VAL A 116 -13.06 12.34 3.07
C VAL A 116 -12.68 13.37 2.00
N GLY A 117 -13.31 13.33 0.83
CA GLY A 117 -13.09 14.26 -0.28
C GLY A 117 -11.81 14.01 -1.08
N ALA A 118 -11.20 12.83 -0.94
CA ALA A 118 -10.03 12.47 -1.74
C ALA A 118 -10.42 11.96 -3.13
N ARG A 119 -9.54 12.18 -4.10
CA ARG A 119 -9.54 11.48 -5.37
C ARG A 119 -9.05 10.04 -5.17
N THR A 120 -9.52 9.15 -6.02
CA THR A 120 -9.27 7.71 -5.93
C THR A 120 -8.73 7.18 -7.24
N GLN A 121 -7.67 6.38 -7.16
CA GLN A 121 -7.03 5.79 -8.33
C GLN A 121 -6.76 4.31 -8.10
N LEU A 122 -6.85 3.53 -9.18
CA LEU A 122 -6.57 2.10 -9.17
C LEU A 122 -5.38 1.78 -10.08
N LEU A 123 -4.36 1.12 -9.52
CA LEU A 123 -3.31 0.46 -10.28
C LEU A 123 -3.51 -1.05 -10.17
N PHE A 124 -3.91 -1.70 -11.25
CA PHE A 124 -4.14 -3.14 -11.30
C PHE A 124 -3.04 -3.84 -12.11
N LEU A 125 -2.22 -4.65 -11.44
CA LEU A 125 -1.10 -5.37 -12.04
C LEU A 125 -1.44 -6.84 -12.23
N ASP A 126 -1.56 -7.26 -13.49
CA ASP A 126 -2.06 -8.57 -13.89
C ASP A 126 -1.14 -9.29 -14.89
N PRO A 127 0.12 -9.59 -14.52
CA PRO A 127 0.95 -10.43 -15.36
C PRO A 127 0.50 -11.91 -15.25
N PRO A 128 0.73 -12.71 -16.30
CA PRO A 128 0.43 -14.14 -16.30
C PRO A 128 1.06 -14.91 -15.12
N ALA A 129 0.38 -15.98 -14.69
CA ALA A 129 0.80 -16.80 -13.53
C ALA A 129 2.21 -17.39 -13.65
N ASP A 130 2.65 -17.76 -14.85
CA ASP A 130 4.01 -18.26 -15.12
C ASP A 130 5.07 -17.17 -14.91
N VAL A 131 4.78 -15.93 -15.30
CA VAL A 131 5.63 -14.77 -15.04
C VAL A 131 5.69 -14.45 -13.55
N LEU A 132 4.55 -14.51 -12.84
CA LEU A 132 4.50 -14.35 -11.38
C LEU A 132 5.37 -15.40 -10.70
N TRP A 133 5.16 -16.67 -11.04
CA TRP A 133 5.92 -17.79 -10.49
C TRP A 133 7.42 -17.59 -10.70
N LYS A 134 7.85 -17.34 -11.93
CA LYS A 134 9.27 -17.14 -12.25
C LYS A 134 9.91 -16.05 -11.38
N ARG A 135 9.21 -14.92 -11.21
CA ARG A 135 9.71 -13.80 -10.38
C ARG A 135 9.75 -14.14 -8.88
N ILE A 136 8.75 -14.89 -8.39
CA ILE A 136 8.71 -15.34 -6.98
C ILE A 136 9.87 -16.32 -6.72
N GLU A 137 10.04 -17.29 -7.61
CA GLU A 137 11.10 -18.31 -7.55
C GLU A 137 12.49 -17.66 -7.60
N GLU A 138 12.74 -16.74 -8.54
CA GLU A 138 13.99 -15.98 -8.66
C GLU A 138 14.28 -15.13 -7.42
N ARG A 139 13.24 -14.57 -6.79
CA ARG A 139 13.38 -13.74 -5.58
C ARG A 139 13.75 -14.58 -4.36
N GLY A 140 13.17 -15.76 -4.20
CA GLY A 140 13.55 -16.72 -3.15
C GLY A 140 13.38 -16.21 -1.71
N MET A 141 12.47 -15.27 -1.45
CA MET A 141 12.27 -14.63 -0.14
C MET A 141 11.04 -15.13 0.62
N GLU A 142 10.20 -15.96 0.01
CA GLU A 142 8.98 -16.46 0.64
C GLU A 142 9.32 -17.52 1.70
N ASP A 143 8.78 -17.36 2.90
CA ASP A 143 8.92 -18.31 3.99
C ASP A 143 7.54 -18.61 4.60
N PRO A 144 7.00 -19.83 4.44
CA PRO A 144 7.57 -20.94 3.67
C PRO A 144 7.58 -20.65 2.15
N PRO A 145 8.42 -21.36 1.37
CA PRO A 145 8.45 -21.22 -0.08
C PRO A 145 7.08 -21.48 -0.70
N MET A 146 6.63 -20.55 -1.54
CA MET A 146 5.41 -20.69 -2.33
C MET A 146 5.58 -21.79 -3.38
N LYS A 147 4.51 -22.50 -3.74
CA LYS A 147 4.52 -23.46 -4.86
C LYS A 147 3.87 -22.85 -6.09
N HIS A 148 4.27 -23.31 -7.28
CA HIS A 148 3.64 -22.90 -8.54
C HIS A 148 2.12 -23.09 -8.50
N ALA A 149 1.63 -24.19 -7.92
CA ALA A 149 0.19 -24.44 -7.78
C ALA A 149 -0.53 -23.39 -6.92
N ASP A 150 0.12 -22.87 -5.88
CA ASP A 150 -0.45 -21.83 -5.02
C ASP A 150 -0.59 -20.52 -5.82
N VAL A 151 0.42 -20.16 -6.61
CA VAL A 151 0.40 -18.97 -7.48
C VAL A 151 -0.71 -19.08 -8.54
N VAL A 152 -0.90 -20.26 -9.13
CA VAL A 152 -1.98 -20.50 -10.10
C VAL A 152 -3.35 -20.32 -9.42
N ALA A 153 -3.57 -20.91 -8.26
CA ALA A 153 -4.83 -20.78 -7.53
C ALA A 153 -5.12 -19.33 -7.12
N MET A 154 -4.09 -18.60 -6.66
CA MET A 154 -4.19 -17.17 -6.35
C MET A 154 -4.54 -16.35 -7.59
N HIS A 155 -3.95 -16.69 -8.74
CA HIS A 155 -4.23 -16.01 -10.02
C HIS A 155 -5.66 -16.27 -10.48
N GLU A 156 -6.14 -17.51 -10.43
CA GLU A 156 -7.55 -17.82 -10.73
C GLU A 156 -8.51 -17.05 -9.83
N PHE A 157 -8.23 -16.99 -8.53
CA PHE A 157 -9.01 -16.17 -7.60
C PHE A 157 -8.98 -14.68 -8.01
N MET A 158 -7.82 -14.11 -8.27
CA MET A 158 -7.69 -12.70 -8.66
C MET A 158 -8.40 -12.40 -9.99
N GLN A 159 -8.40 -13.33 -10.95
CA GLN A 159 -9.15 -13.22 -12.20
C GLN A 159 -10.66 -13.18 -11.97
N SER A 160 -11.18 -13.93 -10.99
CA SER A 160 -12.59 -13.84 -10.57
C SER A 160 -12.95 -12.49 -9.93
N GLN A 161 -11.94 -11.74 -9.49
CA GLN A 161 -12.05 -10.44 -8.83
C GLN A 161 -11.54 -9.30 -9.72
N ARG A 162 -11.30 -9.56 -11.01
CA ARG A 162 -10.74 -8.57 -11.94
C ARG A 162 -11.67 -7.35 -12.05
N PRO A 163 -11.15 -6.12 -11.97
CA PRO A 163 -11.96 -4.91 -12.13
C PRO A 163 -12.71 -4.94 -13.47
N ASP A 164 -14.03 -4.88 -13.37
CA ASP A 164 -14.90 -4.74 -14.53
C ASP A 164 -15.04 -3.26 -14.91
N GLN A 165 -15.86 -2.99 -15.93
CA GLN A 165 -16.10 -1.63 -16.40
C GLN A 165 -16.77 -0.75 -15.34
N GLU A 166 -17.67 -1.31 -14.52
CA GLU A 166 -18.38 -0.58 -13.49
C GLU A 166 -17.41 -0.14 -12.39
N GLU A 167 -16.57 -1.05 -11.92
CA GLU A 167 -15.55 -0.76 -10.92
C GLU A 167 -14.55 0.27 -11.47
N CYS A 168 -14.02 0.08 -12.68
CA CYS A 168 -13.07 1.01 -13.29
C CYS A 168 -13.65 2.43 -13.40
N SER A 169 -14.94 2.56 -13.75
CA SER A 169 -15.61 3.85 -13.86
C SER A 169 -15.96 4.49 -12.52
N ALA A 170 -15.88 3.75 -11.41
CA ALA A 170 -16.11 4.29 -10.06
C ALA A 170 -14.87 4.95 -9.45
N PHE A 171 -13.67 4.64 -9.96
CA PHE A 171 -12.42 5.34 -9.64
C PHE A 171 -12.27 6.60 -10.51
N ASP A 172 -11.61 7.63 -9.99
CA ASP A 172 -11.33 8.86 -10.75
C ASP A 172 -10.30 8.62 -11.87
N GLU A 173 -9.41 7.62 -11.69
CA GLU A 173 -8.38 7.24 -12.66
C GLU A 173 -7.97 5.76 -12.50
N VAL A 174 -7.73 5.08 -13.62
CA VAL A 174 -7.06 3.77 -13.66
C VAL A 174 -5.70 3.96 -14.33
N LEU A 175 -4.62 3.54 -13.65
CA LEU A 175 -3.22 3.79 -14.02
C LEU A 175 -2.63 2.70 -14.92
#